data_AF-A0AAJ0B9U2-F1
#
_entry.id   AF-A0AAJ0B9U2-F1
#
_cell.length_a   1.000
_cell.length_b   1.000
_cell.length_c   1.000
_cell.angle_alpha   90.00
_cell.angle_beta   90.00
_cell.angle_gamma   90.00
#
_symmetry.space_group_name_H-M   'P 1'
#
loop_
_entity.id
_entity.type
_entity.pdbx_description
1 polymer ?
#
loop_
_entity_poly.entity_id
_entity_poly.type
_entity_poly.pdbx_seq_one_letter_code
_entity_poly.pdbx_strand_id
1 'polypeptide(L)'
;LPQLFAEEQPQITHRRSVSVQANIPIGAMEDNGDTDPVVGGHQDALVPLGLSFRGQDGSLRRQNISVHENFLVRQYLRETFNAVGFDYFEPWITIICDPSPPRGRLPVSIGGLMPIWQTVDDDTFMPLIGGGGQGEEYDLEDDVVGGFQPSHVPQQAAVLAIVNRFYQDAIAITFIAHMMVVELPETDLSTFIERLQSLPSGFTGISYMVRYHNGPLPYTSRASRAVRPTPQRDDDRRVADETDYVQKDGKFYPGSMISSQTKEEGIHISASAGILVRKGDEVRLTASWHCWEQHHQKYPGILGQDTDEAKRVFGVRQGGPGTYVGHVVERVGGTDIALIKLAPGIEFENSFFDTHVVAGQFVHSANLSSNERYMIDGFPTGRQGLDGVGVRYPFKRGPRNKHPHPIEPPGTEYSFPYDEVTYIQVAQGVCGTSDPVLTSKPFIRDSVCGAVLLRGTAKSLKGEAAERIYADVVGMCHYADLTPKNAAMAQYYLMYADSFDPLIDEGWDI
;
A
#
# COMPACT_ATOMS: atom_id res chain seq x y z
N LEU A 1 0.20 -18.75 -56.86
CA LEU A 1 -1.05 -19.53 -56.82
C LEU A 1 -1.28 -19.96 -55.37
N PRO A 2 -2.37 -19.49 -54.75
CA PRO A 2 -2.72 -19.72 -53.34
C PRO A 2 -3.48 -21.04 -53.14
N GLN A 3 -3.94 -21.31 -51.90
CA GLN A 3 -4.69 -22.48 -51.38
C GLN A 3 -3.73 -23.53 -50.77
N LEU A 4 -3.83 -24.03 -49.53
CA LEU A 4 -4.90 -24.23 -48.54
C LEU A 4 -4.30 -23.90 -47.15
N PHE A 5 -5.02 -23.45 -46.12
CA PHE A 5 -6.05 -24.17 -45.38
C PHE A 5 -7.10 -23.20 -44.84
N ALA A 6 -8.36 -23.60 -45.01
CA ALA A 6 -9.51 -23.06 -44.32
C ALA A 6 -9.68 -23.83 -43.01
N GLU A 7 -9.91 -23.12 -41.92
CA GLU A 7 -10.57 -23.66 -40.73
C GLU A 7 -11.42 -22.58 -40.06
N GLU A 8 -12.44 -23.09 -39.36
CA GLU A 8 -13.77 -22.53 -39.12
C GLU A 8 -13.83 -21.18 -38.39
N GLN A 9 -14.69 -20.28 -38.87
CA GLN A 9 -15.11 -19.09 -38.12
C GLN A 9 -16.11 -19.49 -37.03
N PRO A 10 -15.88 -19.16 -35.75
CA PRO A 10 -16.93 -19.26 -34.76
C PRO A 10 -17.99 -18.18 -35.01
N GLN A 11 -19.25 -18.62 -34.94
CA GLN A 11 -20.46 -17.83 -35.13
C GLN A 11 -20.44 -16.58 -34.23
N ILE A 12 -20.44 -15.41 -34.86
CA ILE A 12 -20.71 -14.13 -34.20
C ILE A 12 -22.19 -14.14 -33.82
N THR A 13 -22.49 -14.51 -32.58
CA THR A 13 -23.81 -14.26 -31.99
C THR A 13 -24.02 -12.75 -31.89
N HIS A 14 -25.04 -12.27 -32.60
CA HIS A 14 -25.52 -10.90 -32.65
C HIS A 14 -25.44 -10.17 -31.30
N ARG A 15 -24.42 -9.33 -31.11
CA ARG A 15 -24.52 -8.19 -30.19
C ARG A 15 -25.33 -7.11 -30.90
N ARG A 16 -26.42 -6.68 -30.25
CA ARG A 16 -27.19 -5.50 -30.64
C ARG A 16 -26.24 -4.33 -30.82
N SER A 17 -26.09 -3.89 -32.06
CA SER A 17 -25.51 -2.60 -32.41
C SER A 17 -26.39 -1.50 -31.77
N VAL A 18 -25.94 -0.96 -30.64
CA VAL A 18 -26.34 0.40 -30.28
C VAL A 18 -25.44 1.30 -31.12
N SER A 19 -25.98 1.78 -32.23
CA SER A 19 -25.39 2.90 -32.95
C SER A 19 -25.39 4.10 -32.02
N VAL A 20 -24.29 4.35 -31.33
CA VAL A 20 -24.04 5.66 -30.74
C VAL A 20 -23.80 6.57 -31.94
N GLN A 21 -24.83 7.36 -32.29
CA GLN A 21 -24.64 8.48 -33.20
C GLN A 21 -23.62 9.41 -32.53
N ALA A 22 -22.38 9.34 -33.04
CA ALA A 22 -21.36 10.33 -32.79
C ALA A 22 -21.86 11.66 -33.37
N ASN A 23 -22.52 12.44 -32.52
CA ASN A 23 -22.79 13.86 -32.70
C ASN A 23 -22.81 14.48 -31.31
N ILE A 24 -21.63 14.55 -30.69
CA ILE A 24 -21.38 15.57 -29.68
C ILE A 24 -20.72 16.71 -30.46
N PRO A 25 -21.38 17.88 -30.63
CA PRO A 25 -20.71 19.04 -31.19
C PRO A 25 -19.68 19.51 -30.17
N ILE A 26 -18.40 19.28 -30.47
CA ILE A 26 -17.26 19.93 -29.82
C ILE A 26 -17.28 21.39 -30.29
N GLY A 27 -18.14 22.21 -29.67
CA GLY A 27 -18.33 23.60 -30.07
C GLY A 27 -19.70 24.16 -29.71
N ALA A 28 -20.02 24.20 -28.42
CA ALA A 28 -20.93 25.16 -27.76
C ALA A 28 -21.12 24.72 -26.30
N MET A 29 -20.11 24.94 -25.45
CA MET A 29 -20.39 25.17 -24.04
C MET A 29 -20.84 26.62 -23.95
N GLU A 30 -22.16 26.83 -23.89
CA GLU A 30 -22.72 28.13 -23.55
C GLU A 30 -22.22 28.52 -22.16
N ASP A 31 -21.75 29.76 -22.08
CA ASP A 31 -21.26 30.47 -20.89
C ASP A 31 -22.41 30.66 -19.89
N ASN A 32 -22.79 29.58 -19.21
CA ASN A 32 -23.59 29.64 -18.00
C ASN A 32 -22.63 30.01 -16.88
N GLY A 33 -22.58 31.32 -16.60
CA GLY A 33 -21.81 31.88 -15.52
C GLY A 33 -21.90 31.04 -14.23
N ASP A 34 -20.72 30.74 -13.69
CA ASP A 34 -20.45 30.32 -12.32
C ASP A 34 -20.62 28.85 -11.88
N THR A 35 -20.61 27.88 -12.81
CA THR A 35 -20.29 26.49 -12.45
C THR A 35 -19.38 25.82 -13.50
N ASP A 36 -18.09 26.05 -13.38
CA ASP A 36 -17.03 25.24 -14.01
C ASP A 36 -17.33 23.76 -13.70
N PRO A 37 -17.57 22.86 -14.68
CA PRO A 37 -17.79 21.45 -14.39
C PRO A 37 -16.51 20.92 -13.75
N VAL A 38 -16.55 20.74 -12.44
CA VAL A 38 -15.39 20.41 -11.60
C VAL A 38 -14.92 18.99 -11.93
N VAL A 39 -14.18 18.83 -13.02
CA VAL A 39 -13.23 17.73 -13.18
C VAL A 39 -11.97 18.15 -12.44
N GLY A 40 -12.01 18.00 -11.12
CA GLY A 40 -10.91 18.34 -10.24
C GLY A 40 -11.21 17.93 -8.81
N GLY A 41 -10.33 17.12 -8.22
CA GLY A 41 -10.50 16.59 -6.87
C GLY A 41 -11.12 15.19 -6.84
N HIS A 42 -10.36 14.23 -6.29
CA HIS A 42 -10.71 12.84 -5.94
C HIS A 42 -11.27 11.90 -7.03
N GLN A 43 -11.54 12.38 -8.25
CA GLN A 43 -12.05 11.56 -9.35
C GLN A 43 -11.00 11.24 -10.41
N ASP A 44 -11.27 10.20 -11.20
CA ASP A 44 -10.47 9.80 -12.36
C ASP A 44 -10.81 10.69 -13.56
N ALA A 45 -9.77 11.22 -14.22
CA ALA A 45 -9.90 12.17 -15.32
C ALA A 45 -10.65 11.63 -16.54
N LEU A 46 -10.64 10.31 -16.75
CA LEU A 46 -11.17 9.70 -17.98
C LEU A 46 -12.61 9.22 -17.83
N VAL A 47 -13.22 9.39 -16.64
CA VAL A 47 -14.64 9.08 -16.39
C VAL A 47 -15.58 9.78 -17.40
N PRO A 48 -15.43 11.08 -17.71
CA PRO A 48 -16.28 11.75 -18.70
C PRO A 48 -16.17 11.15 -20.11
N LEU A 49 -15.05 10.52 -20.44
CA LEU A 49 -14.82 9.87 -21.73
C LEU A 49 -15.29 8.41 -21.76
N GLY A 50 -15.63 7.84 -20.60
CA GLY A 50 -15.93 6.40 -20.49
C GLY A 50 -14.74 5.51 -20.82
N LEU A 51 -13.51 6.01 -20.65
CA LEU A 51 -12.26 5.31 -20.99
C LEU A 51 -11.52 4.84 -19.71
N SER A 52 -10.81 3.72 -19.82
CA SER A 52 -9.95 3.19 -18.76
C SER A 52 -8.79 2.41 -19.34
N PHE A 53 -7.61 2.53 -18.73
CA PHE A 53 -6.46 1.66 -19.01
C PHE A 53 -6.57 0.30 -18.33
N ARG A 54 -7.64 0.06 -17.58
CA ARG A 54 -7.91 -1.23 -16.95
C ARG A 54 -8.60 -2.18 -17.91
N GLY A 55 -7.98 -3.34 -18.12
CA GLY A 55 -8.49 -4.43 -18.95
C GLY A 55 -9.58 -5.23 -18.24
N GLN A 56 -10.23 -6.12 -18.99
CA GLN A 56 -11.24 -7.04 -18.43
C GLN A 56 -10.64 -8.06 -17.45
N ASP A 57 -9.35 -8.34 -17.59
CA ASP A 57 -8.54 -9.19 -16.69
C ASP A 57 -8.05 -8.45 -15.44
N GLY A 58 -8.49 -7.21 -15.23
CA GLY A 58 -8.06 -6.34 -14.13
C GLY A 58 -6.68 -5.71 -14.32
N SER A 59 -5.95 -6.07 -15.39
CA SER A 59 -4.62 -5.51 -15.67
C SER A 59 -4.70 -4.03 -15.95
N LEU A 60 -3.73 -3.25 -15.45
CA LEU A 60 -3.61 -1.84 -15.74
C LEU A 60 -2.48 -1.65 -16.77
N ARG A 61 -2.85 -1.35 -18.03
CA ARG A 61 -1.91 -1.31 -19.16
C ARG A 61 -2.32 -0.27 -20.19
N ARG A 62 -1.34 0.44 -20.77
CA ARG A 62 -1.60 1.34 -21.91
C ARG A 62 -2.25 0.62 -23.08
N GLN A 63 -1.89 -0.65 -23.30
CA GLN A 63 -2.37 -1.46 -24.42
C GLN A 63 -3.85 -1.83 -24.31
N ASN A 64 -4.50 -1.59 -23.17
CA ASN A 64 -5.92 -1.87 -22.97
C ASN A 64 -6.85 -0.86 -23.66
N ILE A 65 -6.31 0.24 -24.19
CA ILE A 65 -7.05 1.17 -25.06
C ILE A 65 -6.47 1.19 -26.46
N SER A 66 -7.33 1.45 -27.45
CA SER A 66 -6.93 1.59 -28.85
C SER A 66 -6.08 2.83 -29.10
N VAL A 67 -5.41 2.86 -30.26
CA VAL A 67 -4.64 4.02 -30.71
C VAL A 67 -5.52 5.28 -30.80
N HIS A 68 -6.78 5.12 -31.25
CA HIS A 68 -7.72 6.24 -31.35
C HIS A 68 -8.16 6.75 -29.96
N GLU A 69 -8.48 5.85 -29.04
CA GLU A 69 -8.80 6.23 -27.66
C GLU A 69 -7.60 6.90 -26.98
N ASN A 70 -6.37 6.42 -27.20
CA ASN A 70 -5.17 7.07 -26.68
C ASN A 70 -4.99 8.50 -27.23
N PHE A 71 -5.33 8.72 -28.51
CA PHE A 71 -5.36 10.06 -29.08
C PHE A 71 -6.39 10.95 -28.39
N LEU A 72 -7.61 10.46 -28.16
CA LEU A 72 -8.66 11.20 -27.45
C LEU A 72 -8.25 11.54 -26.01
N VAL A 73 -7.62 10.60 -25.28
CA VAL A 73 -7.09 10.85 -23.94
C VAL A 73 -6.06 11.98 -23.95
N ARG A 74 -5.09 11.94 -24.87
CA ARG A 74 -4.05 12.98 -24.98
C ARG A 74 -4.65 14.34 -25.35
N GLN A 75 -5.63 14.37 -26.24
CA GLN A 75 -6.32 15.60 -26.62
C GLN A 75 -7.09 16.18 -25.43
N TYR A 76 -7.84 15.35 -24.71
CA TYR A 76 -8.58 15.76 -23.52
C TYR A 76 -7.65 16.33 -22.43
N LEU A 77 -6.53 15.66 -22.13
CA LEU A 77 -5.59 16.13 -21.11
C LEU A 77 -4.88 17.43 -21.54
N ARG A 78 -4.62 17.62 -22.84
CA ARG A 78 -4.10 18.88 -23.39
C ARG A 78 -5.08 20.03 -23.18
N GLU A 79 -6.33 19.82 -23.59
CA GLU A 79 -7.38 20.85 -23.55
C GLU A 79 -7.79 21.19 -22.11
N THR A 80 -7.78 20.21 -21.20
CA THR A 80 -8.27 20.38 -19.82
C THR A 80 -7.18 20.83 -18.86
N PHE A 81 -5.94 20.35 -19.02
CA PHE A 81 -4.88 20.52 -18.02
C PHE A 81 -3.59 21.16 -18.57
N ASN A 82 -3.61 21.67 -19.81
CA ASN A 82 -2.41 22.21 -20.49
C ASN A 82 -1.25 21.20 -20.57
N ALA A 83 -1.57 19.90 -20.69
CA ALA A 83 -0.56 18.86 -20.76
C ALA A 83 0.21 18.93 -22.09
N VAL A 84 1.53 19.10 -22.04
CA VAL A 84 2.43 19.18 -23.21
C VAL A 84 3.20 17.88 -23.44
N GLY A 85 3.39 17.05 -22.42
CA GLY A 85 4.13 15.78 -22.48
C GLY A 85 3.46 14.65 -21.71
N PHE A 86 3.66 13.41 -22.17
CA PHE A 86 3.08 12.21 -21.58
C PHE A 86 4.06 11.03 -21.66
N ASP A 87 4.41 10.47 -20.51
CA ASP A 87 5.17 9.22 -20.43
C ASP A 87 4.40 8.17 -19.63
N TYR A 88 4.31 6.96 -20.17
CA TYR A 88 3.54 5.86 -19.59
C TYR A 88 4.51 4.84 -19.00
N PHE A 89 4.36 4.55 -17.71
CA PHE A 89 5.16 3.58 -17.00
C PHE A 89 4.31 2.93 -15.92
N GLU A 90 3.61 1.85 -16.24
CA GLU A 90 2.59 1.30 -15.33
C GLU A 90 3.19 0.90 -13.96
N PRO A 91 2.54 1.30 -12.85
CA PRO A 91 1.18 1.86 -12.74
C PRO A 91 1.11 3.40 -12.85
N TRP A 92 2.20 4.07 -13.19
CA TRP A 92 2.31 5.53 -13.29
C TRP A 92 2.05 6.08 -14.70
N ILE A 93 1.65 7.34 -14.74
CA ILE A 93 1.67 8.17 -15.94
C ILE A 93 2.27 9.54 -15.59
N THR A 94 3.36 9.92 -16.23
CA THR A 94 3.93 11.26 -16.09
C THR A 94 3.21 12.20 -17.04
N ILE A 95 2.72 13.33 -16.52
CA ILE A 95 2.05 14.37 -17.28
C ILE A 95 2.79 15.68 -17.06
N ILE A 96 3.44 16.16 -18.13
CA ILE A 96 4.17 17.44 -18.12
C ILE A 96 3.19 18.52 -18.57
N CYS A 97 3.02 19.58 -17.78
CA CYS A 97 2.09 20.68 -18.04
C CYS A 97 2.81 22.02 -18.22
N ASP A 98 2.30 22.86 -19.12
CA ASP A 98 2.78 24.24 -19.34
C ASP A 98 1.64 25.17 -19.81
N PRO A 99 1.17 26.14 -18.99
CA PRO A 99 1.55 26.34 -17.58
C PRO A 99 0.93 25.25 -16.68
N SER A 100 1.52 25.06 -15.49
CA SER A 100 1.00 24.11 -14.50
C SER A 100 -0.44 24.46 -14.07
N PRO A 101 -1.39 23.52 -14.15
CA PRO A 101 -2.75 23.76 -13.68
C PRO A 101 -2.80 23.93 -12.14
N PRO A 102 -3.82 24.62 -11.59
CA PRO A 102 -3.99 24.73 -10.14
C PRO A 102 -4.09 23.35 -9.48
N ARG A 103 -3.27 23.08 -8.45
CA ARG A 103 -3.15 21.76 -7.81
C ARG A 103 -4.48 21.19 -7.28
N GLY A 104 -5.35 22.05 -6.77
CA GLY A 104 -6.67 21.62 -6.26
C GLY A 104 -7.62 21.09 -7.35
N ARG A 105 -7.25 21.24 -8.64
CA ARG A 105 -8.02 20.76 -9.79
C ARG A 105 -7.41 19.52 -10.43
N LEU A 106 -6.28 19.03 -9.94
CA LEU A 106 -5.63 17.87 -10.53
C LEU A 106 -6.37 16.58 -10.16
N PRO A 107 -6.75 15.75 -11.13
CA PRO A 107 -7.35 14.46 -10.84
C PRO A 107 -6.33 13.52 -10.20
N VAL A 108 -6.84 12.65 -9.33
CA VAL A 108 -6.04 11.69 -8.56
C VAL A 108 -5.80 10.40 -9.32
N SER A 109 -6.42 10.21 -10.48
CA SER A 109 -6.19 9.05 -11.35
C SER A 109 -6.46 9.42 -12.81
N ILE A 110 -5.79 8.72 -13.74
CA ILE A 110 -5.97 8.89 -15.19
C ILE A 110 -6.24 7.50 -15.78
N GLY A 111 -7.51 7.15 -15.96
CA GLY A 111 -7.93 5.83 -16.43
C GLY A 111 -7.41 4.68 -15.56
N GLY A 112 -7.26 4.89 -14.26
CA GLY A 112 -6.68 3.95 -13.31
C GLY A 112 -5.17 4.08 -13.09
N LEU A 113 -4.44 4.82 -13.94
CA LEU A 113 -3.01 5.09 -13.72
C LEU A 113 -2.83 6.19 -12.67
N MET A 114 -1.72 6.11 -11.94
CA MET A 114 -1.32 7.08 -10.93
C MET A 114 -0.59 8.25 -11.60
N PRO A 115 -1.18 9.46 -11.65
CA PRO A 115 -0.53 10.58 -12.33
C PRO A 115 0.63 11.15 -11.52
N ILE A 116 1.74 11.36 -12.21
CA ILE A 116 2.89 12.16 -11.77
C ILE A 116 2.82 13.48 -12.53
N TRP A 117 2.27 14.51 -11.88
CA TRP A 117 2.12 15.84 -12.45
C TRP A 117 3.45 16.61 -12.35
N GLN A 118 3.99 17.00 -13.50
CA GLN A 118 5.25 17.73 -13.61
C GLN A 118 5.06 19.03 -14.40
N THR A 119 5.96 19.97 -14.16
CA THR A 119 6.17 21.16 -14.98
C THR A 119 7.37 20.94 -15.89
N VAL A 120 7.53 21.78 -16.91
CA VAL A 120 8.68 21.73 -17.83
C VAL A 120 10.03 21.94 -17.14
N ASP A 121 10.03 22.51 -15.93
CA ASP A 121 11.22 22.81 -15.13
C ASP A 121 11.53 21.72 -14.09
N ASP A 122 10.66 20.71 -13.92
CA ASP A 122 10.88 19.63 -12.95
C ASP A 122 11.87 18.58 -13.48
N ASP A 123 12.60 17.94 -12.56
CA ASP A 123 13.46 16.79 -12.88
C ASP A 123 12.65 15.63 -13.47
N THR A 124 13.23 14.89 -14.40
CA THR A 124 12.57 13.71 -15.00
C THR A 124 12.25 12.66 -13.94
N PHE A 125 10.98 12.24 -13.89
CA PHE A 125 10.57 11.12 -13.05
C PHE A 125 11.21 9.81 -13.50
N MET A 126 11.84 9.09 -12.56
CA MET A 126 12.43 7.78 -12.75
C MET A 126 11.47 6.68 -12.25
N PRO A 127 10.75 6.00 -13.16
CA PRO A 127 9.78 4.97 -12.80
C PRO A 127 10.43 3.64 -12.41
N LEU A 128 11.69 3.41 -12.83
CA LEU A 128 12.41 2.18 -12.59
C LEU A 128 13.06 2.20 -11.20
N ILE A 129 12.87 1.11 -10.46
CA ILE A 129 13.43 0.92 -9.13
C ILE A 129 14.63 -0.02 -9.24
N GLY A 130 15.75 0.34 -8.62
CA GLY A 130 16.96 -0.48 -8.59
C GLY A 130 17.74 -0.54 -9.92
N GLY A 131 18.79 -1.36 -9.97
CA GLY A 131 19.62 -1.65 -11.14
C GLY A 131 19.22 -2.96 -11.83
N GLY A 132 19.62 -3.13 -13.10
CA GLY A 132 19.43 -4.39 -13.84
C GLY A 132 20.62 -5.33 -13.65
N GLY A 133 20.34 -6.62 -13.49
CA GLY A 133 21.37 -7.66 -13.50
C GLY A 133 21.91 -7.90 -14.91
N GLN A 134 23.15 -8.34 -15.02
CA GLN A 134 23.82 -8.63 -16.30
C GLN A 134 24.28 -10.10 -16.42
N GLY A 135 23.93 -10.93 -15.43
CA GLY A 135 24.16 -12.36 -15.48
C GLY A 135 23.19 -13.09 -16.42
N GLU A 136 23.29 -14.42 -16.41
CA GLU A 136 22.45 -15.28 -17.25
C GLU A 136 20.95 -15.14 -16.91
N GLU A 137 20.12 -15.36 -17.93
CA GLU A 137 18.69 -15.60 -17.76
C GLU A 137 18.48 -17.08 -17.44
N TYR A 138 17.60 -17.39 -16.49
CA TYR A 138 17.39 -18.76 -16.01
C TYR A 138 15.99 -19.26 -16.32
N ASP A 139 15.90 -20.53 -16.72
CA ASP A 139 14.62 -21.22 -16.84
C ASP A 139 14.09 -21.65 -15.47
N LEU A 140 12.80 -21.36 -15.23
CA LEU A 140 12.07 -21.79 -14.05
C LEU A 140 11.26 -23.05 -14.35
N GLU A 141 11.01 -23.86 -13.32
CA GLU A 141 10.13 -25.02 -13.39
C GLU A 141 8.67 -24.58 -13.59
N ASP A 142 7.87 -25.37 -14.31
CA ASP A 142 6.50 -24.99 -14.70
C ASP A 142 5.59 -24.66 -13.51
N ASP A 143 5.79 -25.34 -12.38
CA ASP A 143 5.06 -25.10 -11.14
C ASP A 143 5.43 -23.75 -10.49
N VAL A 144 6.72 -23.39 -10.53
CA VAL A 144 7.21 -22.07 -10.10
C VAL A 144 6.64 -20.98 -11.02
N VAL A 145 6.70 -21.18 -12.33
CA VAL A 145 6.11 -20.25 -13.32
C VAL A 145 4.61 -20.07 -13.08
N GLY A 146 3.91 -21.16 -12.80
CA GLY A 146 2.48 -21.16 -12.47
C GLY A 146 2.12 -20.26 -11.27
N GLY A 147 3.05 -20.01 -10.36
CA GLY A 147 2.89 -19.10 -9.22
C GLY A 147 2.98 -17.60 -9.55
N PHE A 148 3.35 -17.22 -10.77
CA PHE A 148 3.50 -15.83 -11.23
C PHE A 148 2.44 -15.43 -12.28
N GLN A 149 1.17 -15.62 -11.94
CA GLN A 149 0.08 -15.27 -12.85
C GLN A 149 0.01 -13.76 -13.10
N PRO A 150 -0.19 -13.31 -14.36
CA PRO A 150 -0.36 -11.89 -14.66
C PRO A 150 -1.46 -11.25 -13.82
N SER A 151 -1.20 -10.03 -13.33
CA SER A 151 -2.16 -9.21 -12.55
C SER A 151 -2.56 -9.78 -11.18
N HIS A 152 -1.95 -10.88 -10.74
CA HIS A 152 -2.17 -11.46 -9.42
C HIS A 152 -0.95 -11.29 -8.54
N VAL A 153 -1.18 -11.33 -7.23
CA VAL A 153 -0.13 -11.39 -6.22
C VAL A 153 0.62 -12.72 -6.40
N PRO A 154 1.97 -12.71 -6.57
CA PRO A 154 2.73 -13.95 -6.71
C PRO A 154 2.54 -14.91 -5.54
N GLN A 155 2.49 -16.21 -5.83
CA GLN A 155 2.34 -17.20 -4.78
C GLN A 155 3.60 -17.29 -3.92
N GLN A 156 3.42 -17.33 -2.59
CA GLN A 156 4.51 -17.39 -1.62
C GLN A 156 5.48 -18.56 -1.90
N ALA A 157 4.97 -19.74 -2.28
CA ALA A 157 5.79 -20.90 -2.60
C ALA A 157 6.72 -20.65 -3.81
N ALA A 158 6.23 -20.00 -4.85
CA ALA A 158 7.01 -19.67 -6.04
C ALA A 158 8.09 -18.60 -5.74
N VAL A 159 7.74 -17.59 -4.92
CA VAL A 159 8.71 -16.59 -4.44
C VAL A 159 9.81 -17.26 -3.61
N LEU A 160 9.45 -18.20 -2.73
CA LEU A 160 10.40 -18.95 -1.92
C LEU A 160 11.30 -19.85 -2.76
N ALA A 161 10.80 -20.43 -3.86
CA ALA A 161 11.62 -21.21 -4.79
C ALA A 161 12.70 -20.33 -5.44
N ILE A 162 12.33 -19.13 -5.91
CA ILE A 162 13.28 -18.17 -6.50
C ILE A 162 14.32 -17.72 -5.47
N VAL A 163 13.91 -17.27 -4.28
CA VAL A 163 14.86 -16.71 -3.31
C VAL A 163 15.85 -17.76 -2.81
N ASN A 164 15.41 -18.98 -2.54
CA ASN A 164 16.30 -20.04 -2.04
C ASN A 164 17.29 -20.52 -3.11
N ARG A 165 16.91 -20.49 -4.39
CA ARG A 165 17.77 -20.91 -5.50
C ARG A 165 18.75 -19.84 -5.94
N PHE A 166 18.30 -18.59 -6.09
CA PHE A 166 19.08 -17.55 -6.77
C PHE A 166 19.54 -16.42 -5.85
N TYR A 167 18.86 -16.17 -4.73
CA TYR A 167 19.06 -14.99 -3.90
C TYR A 167 19.28 -15.34 -2.43
N GLN A 168 20.31 -16.15 -2.19
CA GLN A 168 20.69 -16.65 -0.87
C GLN A 168 21.21 -15.58 0.10
N ASP A 169 21.00 -14.28 -0.10
CA ASP A 169 21.20 -13.22 0.90
C ASP A 169 20.19 -12.08 0.74
N ALA A 170 19.19 -12.21 -0.14
CA ALA A 170 18.14 -11.20 -0.26
C ALA A 170 17.39 -11.04 1.07
N ILE A 171 17.08 -9.78 1.38
CA ILE A 171 16.33 -9.39 2.58
C ILE A 171 14.82 -9.32 2.29
N ALA A 172 14.44 -9.08 1.04
CA ALA A 172 13.06 -9.15 0.57
C ALA A 172 13.01 -9.28 -0.97
N ILE A 173 11.85 -9.67 -1.48
CA ILE A 173 11.48 -9.44 -2.89
C ILE A 173 10.17 -8.65 -2.91
N THR A 174 10.16 -7.58 -3.70
CA THR A 174 9.03 -6.68 -3.87
C THR A 174 8.56 -6.68 -5.32
N PHE A 175 7.29 -6.99 -5.55
CA PHE A 175 6.66 -6.98 -6.85
C PHE A 175 5.85 -5.71 -7.00
N ILE A 176 6.11 -4.90 -8.03
CA ILE A 176 5.40 -3.64 -8.30
C ILE A 176 5.05 -3.61 -9.78
N ALA A 177 3.76 -3.65 -10.10
CA ALA A 177 3.26 -3.84 -11.46
C ALA A 177 3.99 -4.98 -12.21
N HIS A 178 4.87 -4.64 -13.16
CA HIS A 178 5.65 -5.60 -13.95
C HIS A 178 7.10 -5.74 -13.50
N MET A 179 7.50 -5.15 -12.36
CA MET A 179 8.84 -5.24 -11.80
C MET A 179 8.90 -6.23 -10.65
N MET A 180 9.93 -7.08 -10.62
CA MET A 180 10.35 -7.86 -9.46
C MET A 180 11.65 -7.26 -8.93
N VAL A 181 11.56 -6.53 -7.82
CA VAL A 181 12.69 -5.87 -7.16
C VAL A 181 13.22 -6.78 -6.06
N VAL A 182 14.43 -7.31 -6.25
CA VAL A 182 15.16 -8.05 -5.23
C VAL A 182 15.91 -7.06 -4.35
N GLU A 183 15.52 -6.98 -3.08
CA GLU A 183 16.20 -6.14 -2.08
C GLU A 183 17.38 -6.92 -1.50
N LEU A 184 18.59 -6.38 -1.71
CA LEU A 184 19.84 -6.98 -1.24
C LEU A 184 20.34 -6.28 0.03
N PRO A 185 21.24 -6.89 0.81
CA PRO A 185 21.92 -6.19 1.89
C PRO A 185 22.65 -4.95 1.36
N GLU A 186 22.56 -3.85 2.11
CA GLU A 186 23.21 -2.59 1.72
C GLU A 186 24.73 -2.72 1.75
N THR A 187 25.38 -2.35 0.64
CA THR A 187 26.84 -2.23 0.50
C THR A 187 27.21 -0.86 -0.04
N ASP A 188 28.51 -0.56 -0.17
CA ASP A 188 28.91 0.60 -0.95
C ASP A 188 28.53 0.42 -2.44
N LEU A 189 28.43 1.56 -3.15
CA LEU A 189 27.96 1.61 -4.53
C LEU A 189 28.84 0.80 -5.50
N SER A 190 30.16 0.80 -5.31
CA SER A 190 31.09 0.09 -6.19
C SER A 190 30.88 -1.42 -6.07
N THR A 191 30.82 -1.93 -4.84
CA THR A 191 30.50 -3.34 -4.54
C THR A 191 29.13 -3.73 -5.12
N PHE A 192 28.13 -2.85 -5.00
CA PHE A 192 26.81 -3.12 -5.55
C PHE A 192 26.81 -3.20 -7.08
N ILE A 193 27.50 -2.29 -7.78
CA ILE A 193 27.62 -2.30 -9.24
C ILE A 193 28.35 -3.54 -9.73
N GLU A 194 29.45 -3.93 -9.07
CA GLU A 194 30.18 -5.16 -9.40
C GLU A 194 29.27 -6.39 -9.21
N ARG A 195 28.49 -6.40 -8.13
CA ARG A 195 27.54 -7.47 -7.87
C ARG A 195 26.49 -7.63 -8.96
N LEU A 196 25.97 -6.53 -9.54
CA LEU A 196 25.00 -6.57 -10.65
C LEU A 196 25.51 -7.34 -11.87
N GLN A 197 26.83 -7.44 -12.07
CA GLN A 197 27.43 -8.18 -13.18
C GLN A 197 27.16 -9.68 -13.13
N SER A 198 26.99 -10.23 -11.92
CA SER A 198 26.78 -11.68 -11.71
C SER A 198 25.32 -12.05 -11.42
N LEU A 199 24.48 -11.06 -11.11
CA LEU A 199 23.09 -11.28 -10.75
C LEU A 199 22.24 -11.61 -12.00
N PRO A 200 21.26 -12.54 -11.89
CA PRO A 200 20.37 -12.89 -13.00
C PRO A 200 19.79 -11.68 -13.72
N SER A 201 19.79 -11.70 -15.05
CA SER A 201 19.17 -10.63 -15.86
C SER A 201 17.65 -10.80 -16.00
N GLY A 202 17.16 -12.03 -15.86
CA GLY A 202 15.75 -12.38 -16.04
C GLY A 202 15.46 -13.84 -15.70
N PHE A 203 14.19 -14.21 -15.86
CA PHE A 203 13.72 -15.58 -15.74
C PHE A 203 12.76 -15.90 -16.87
N THR A 204 13.02 -16.98 -17.61
CA THR A 204 12.12 -17.44 -18.67
C THR A 204 10.78 -17.87 -18.07
N GLY A 205 9.69 -17.51 -18.75
CA GLY A 205 8.33 -17.95 -18.39
C GLY A 205 7.58 -17.01 -17.47
N ILE A 206 8.24 -16.05 -16.80
CA ILE A 206 7.56 -15.02 -16.00
C ILE A 206 7.68 -13.65 -16.67
N SER A 207 6.63 -12.83 -16.58
CA SER A 207 6.57 -11.53 -17.27
C SER A 207 7.19 -10.37 -16.47
N TYR A 208 7.98 -10.67 -15.43
CA TYR A 208 8.52 -9.66 -14.54
C TYR A 208 9.91 -9.20 -14.99
N MET A 209 10.11 -7.89 -15.05
CA MET A 209 11.43 -7.28 -15.17
C MET A 209 12.16 -7.40 -13.83
N VAL A 210 13.26 -8.14 -13.80
CA VAL A 210 14.07 -8.34 -12.59
C VAL A 210 14.94 -7.10 -12.36
N ARG A 211 14.86 -6.55 -11.14
CA ARG A 211 15.63 -5.40 -10.69
C ARG A 211 16.25 -5.69 -9.32
N TYR A 212 17.30 -4.98 -8.99
CA TYR A 212 18.04 -5.17 -7.75
C TYR A 212 18.17 -3.84 -7.02
N HIS A 213 17.86 -3.82 -5.73
CA HIS A 213 18.02 -2.64 -4.88
C HIS A 213 19.14 -2.85 -3.85
N ASN A 214 19.96 -1.83 -3.64
CA ASN A 214 21.04 -1.84 -2.66
C ASN A 214 20.50 -1.44 -1.29
N GLY A 215 20.22 -2.42 -0.43
CA GLY A 215 19.53 -2.21 0.83
C GLY A 215 18.00 -2.36 0.71
N PRO A 216 17.27 -2.19 1.83
CA PRO A 216 15.82 -2.22 1.84
C PRO A 216 15.25 -1.06 1.04
N LEU A 217 14.08 -1.24 0.42
CA LEU A 217 13.39 -0.13 -0.23
C LEU A 217 12.99 0.94 0.81
N PRO A 218 12.90 2.23 0.43
CA PRO A 218 12.43 3.27 1.32
C PRO A 218 11.10 2.89 1.99
N TYR A 219 10.93 3.27 3.26
CA TYR A 219 9.72 3.03 4.04
C TYR A 219 9.36 1.54 4.28
N THR A 220 10.23 0.59 3.90
CA THR A 220 10.04 -0.84 4.22
C THR A 220 10.67 -1.26 5.54
N SER A 221 11.71 -0.55 5.98
CA SER A 221 12.43 -0.88 7.20
C SER A 221 11.70 -0.36 8.43
N ARG A 222 11.53 -1.23 9.43
CA ARG A 222 11.15 -0.88 10.82
C ARG A 222 12.11 0.14 11.47
N ALA A 223 13.32 0.27 10.94
CA ALA A 223 14.33 1.19 11.42
C ALA A 223 14.29 2.48 10.61
N SER A 224 14.03 3.58 11.33
CA SER A 224 14.18 5.00 10.98
C SER A 224 13.85 5.39 9.56
N ARG A 225 12.82 6.23 9.40
CA ARG A 225 12.63 7.07 8.21
C ARG A 225 13.99 7.56 7.69
N ALA A 226 14.30 7.29 6.42
CA ALA A 226 15.56 7.70 5.78
C ALA A 226 15.83 9.21 5.97
N VAL A 227 14.75 9.98 6.07
CA VAL A 227 14.73 11.34 6.62
C VAL A 227 13.71 11.34 7.77
N ARG A 228 14.16 11.51 9.01
CA ARG A 228 13.23 11.86 10.10
C ARG A 228 12.60 13.21 9.71
N PRO A 229 11.27 13.30 9.53
CA PRO A 229 10.66 14.57 9.23
C PRO A 229 10.98 15.48 10.38
N THR A 230 11.46 16.68 10.06
CA THR A 230 11.57 17.73 11.05
C THR A 230 10.13 18.13 11.38
N PRO A 231 9.58 17.76 12.54
CA PRO A 231 8.21 18.13 12.87
C PRO A 231 8.17 19.65 12.85
N GLN A 232 7.29 20.25 12.05
CA GLN A 232 7.13 21.70 12.09
C GLN A 232 6.66 22.04 13.51
N ARG A 233 7.43 22.88 14.22
CA ARG A 233 7.04 23.45 15.51
C ARG A 233 6.59 24.88 15.25
N ASP A 234 5.51 25.06 14.50
CA ASP A 234 4.85 26.36 14.43
C ASP A 234 3.87 26.43 15.61
N ASP A 235 4.11 27.37 16.52
CA ASP A 235 3.39 27.49 17.80
C ASP A 235 1.89 27.80 17.66
N ASP A 236 1.37 28.10 16.45
CA ASP A 236 0.02 28.66 16.30
C ASP A 236 -0.92 28.02 15.26
N ARG A 237 -0.59 26.88 14.64
CA ARG A 237 -1.51 26.22 13.66
C ARG A 237 -1.50 24.70 13.68
N ARG A 238 -1.73 24.08 14.83
CA ARG A 238 -1.97 22.63 14.95
C ARG A 238 -3.27 22.26 14.24
N VAL A 239 -3.20 21.44 13.20
CA VAL A 239 -4.38 20.79 12.60
C VAL A 239 -4.14 19.28 12.63
N ALA A 240 -4.13 18.71 13.83
CA ALA A 240 -4.28 17.28 14.04
C ALA A 240 -5.45 17.12 15.00
N ASP A 241 -6.29 16.10 14.78
CA ASP A 241 -7.40 15.85 15.67
C ASP A 241 -6.91 15.20 16.98
N GLU A 242 -6.75 16.03 18.01
CA GLU A 242 -6.34 15.63 19.36
C GLU A 242 -7.53 15.43 20.31
N THR A 243 -8.76 15.40 19.77
CA THR A 243 -9.99 15.34 20.55
C THR A 243 -10.05 14.07 21.40
N ASP A 244 -10.42 14.23 22.66
CA ASP A 244 -10.77 13.12 23.54
C ASP A 244 -12.24 12.73 23.29
N TYR A 245 -12.46 11.85 22.31
CA TYR A 245 -13.77 11.31 21.97
C TYR A 245 -14.36 10.45 23.07
N VAL A 246 -13.54 9.84 23.94
CA VAL A 246 -14.09 9.12 25.09
C VAL A 246 -14.82 10.09 26.03
N GLN A 247 -14.26 11.26 26.31
CA GLN A 247 -14.94 12.28 27.10
C GLN A 247 -16.11 12.94 26.35
N LYS A 248 -15.96 13.17 25.05
CA LYS A 248 -16.92 13.90 24.24
C LYS A 248 -18.15 13.06 23.87
N ASP A 249 -17.92 11.82 23.45
CA ASP A 249 -18.91 10.93 22.84
C ASP A 249 -19.16 9.66 23.68
N GLY A 250 -18.35 9.40 24.71
CA GLY A 250 -18.39 8.16 25.49
C GLY A 250 -17.65 6.98 24.85
N LYS A 251 -17.12 7.16 23.64
CA LYS A 251 -16.47 6.13 22.82
C LYS A 251 -15.49 6.75 21.83
N PHE A 252 -14.69 5.93 21.16
CA PHE A 252 -13.79 6.39 20.09
C PHE A 252 -13.78 5.41 18.91
N TYR A 253 -13.02 5.76 17.86
CA TYR A 253 -13.20 5.22 16.51
C TYR A 253 -11.86 4.87 15.85
N PRO A 254 -11.85 3.99 14.84
CA PRO A 254 -10.71 3.82 13.96
C PRO A 254 -10.25 5.14 13.36
N GLY A 255 -8.93 5.26 13.19
CA GLY A 255 -8.29 6.48 12.69
C GLY A 255 -8.07 7.55 13.76
N SER A 256 -8.85 7.58 14.86
CA SER A 256 -8.68 8.58 15.92
C SER A 256 -7.33 8.49 16.62
N MET A 257 -6.85 9.62 17.17
CA MET A 257 -5.55 9.66 17.84
C MET A 257 -5.56 8.84 19.14
N ILE A 258 -4.63 7.90 19.24
CA ILE A 258 -4.19 7.28 20.50
C ILE A 258 -2.76 7.68 20.83
N SER A 259 -2.40 7.66 22.10
CA SER A 259 -1.10 8.12 22.56
C SER A 259 -0.56 7.31 23.74
N SER A 260 0.76 7.36 23.90
CA SER A 260 1.46 6.89 25.11
C SER A 260 2.05 8.09 25.86
N GLN A 261 2.07 8.03 27.18
CA GLN A 261 2.74 9.02 28.03
C GLN A 261 3.97 8.41 28.71
N THR A 262 5.00 9.23 28.96
CA THR A 262 6.09 8.86 29.87
C THR A 262 5.91 9.56 31.21
N LYS A 263 6.63 9.08 32.25
CA LYS A 263 6.57 9.65 33.61
C LYS A 263 7.02 11.12 33.69
N GLU A 264 7.82 11.60 32.73
CA GLU A 264 8.49 12.89 32.86
C GLU A 264 7.97 13.98 31.92
N GLU A 265 7.53 13.68 30.69
CA GLU A 265 7.23 14.76 29.72
C GLU A 265 6.18 14.34 28.67
N GLY A 266 4.94 14.83 28.81
CA GLY A 266 3.96 14.92 27.72
C GLY A 266 3.61 13.63 26.96
N ILE A 267 3.03 13.82 25.77
CA ILE A 267 2.73 12.75 24.82
C ILE A 267 4.06 12.26 24.24
N HIS A 268 4.40 11.00 24.49
CA HIS A 268 5.64 10.39 23.99
C HIS A 268 5.48 9.84 22.58
N ILE A 269 4.32 9.23 22.30
CA ILE A 269 3.99 8.61 21.02
C ILE A 269 2.55 8.97 20.67
N SER A 270 2.26 9.21 19.39
CA SER A 270 0.92 9.36 18.84
C SER A 270 0.73 8.38 17.70
N ALA A 271 -0.36 7.62 17.67
CA ALA A 271 -0.69 6.67 16.61
C ALA A 271 -2.19 6.76 16.27
N SER A 272 -2.58 6.21 15.12
CA SER A 272 -4.00 6.04 14.81
C SER A 272 -4.51 4.78 15.51
N ALA A 273 -5.71 4.86 16.10
CA ALA A 273 -6.43 3.67 16.54
C ALA A 273 -6.75 2.80 15.31
N GLY A 274 -6.51 1.50 15.41
CA GLY A 274 -6.92 0.56 14.40
C GLY A 274 -8.40 0.19 14.52
N ILE A 275 -8.69 -1.11 14.49
CA ILE A 275 -10.04 -1.66 14.69
C ILE A 275 -10.05 -2.56 15.92
N LEU A 276 -11.23 -2.70 16.52
CA LEU A 276 -11.50 -3.79 17.44
C LEU A 276 -11.55 -5.12 16.70
N VAL A 277 -10.93 -6.12 17.30
CA VAL A 277 -10.89 -7.51 16.84
C VAL A 277 -11.24 -8.43 18.00
N ARG A 278 -11.78 -9.61 17.69
CA ARG A 278 -12.30 -10.57 18.67
C ARG A 278 -11.82 -11.98 18.41
N LYS A 279 -11.55 -12.72 19.48
CA LYS A 279 -11.24 -14.15 19.44
C LYS A 279 -11.89 -14.82 20.65
N GLY A 280 -13.02 -15.49 20.42
CA GLY A 280 -13.88 -15.95 21.51
C GLY A 280 -14.38 -14.77 22.35
N ASP A 281 -14.13 -14.80 23.66
CA ASP A 281 -14.50 -13.72 24.59
C ASP A 281 -13.45 -12.59 24.65
N GLU A 282 -12.31 -12.76 23.97
CA GLU A 282 -11.25 -11.76 23.98
C GLU A 282 -11.53 -10.66 22.95
N VAL A 283 -11.43 -9.40 23.39
CA VAL A 283 -11.55 -8.22 22.54
C VAL A 283 -10.26 -7.41 22.64
N ARG A 284 -9.70 -6.98 21.51
CA ARG A 284 -8.47 -6.19 21.43
C ARG A 284 -8.59 -5.09 20.38
N LEU A 285 -7.95 -3.96 20.62
CA LEU A 285 -7.79 -2.89 19.63
C LEU A 285 -6.45 -3.05 18.91
N THR A 286 -6.45 -3.00 17.57
CA THR A 286 -5.20 -2.99 16.79
C THR A 286 -4.55 -1.60 16.77
N ALA A 287 -3.22 -1.55 16.70
CA ALA A 287 -2.42 -0.34 16.51
C ALA A 287 -1.06 -0.68 15.88
N SER A 288 -0.25 0.32 15.52
CA SER A 288 1.13 0.07 15.06
C SER A 288 2.06 -0.29 16.21
N TRP A 289 2.79 -1.40 16.10
CA TRP A 289 3.66 -1.90 17.16
C TRP A 289 4.92 -1.07 17.37
N HIS A 290 5.55 -0.56 16.31
CA HIS A 290 6.80 0.20 16.41
C HIS A 290 6.68 1.43 17.33
N CYS A 291 5.45 1.95 17.50
CA CYS A 291 5.10 2.96 18.47
C CYS A 291 5.55 2.58 19.90
N TRP A 292 5.50 1.30 20.29
CA TRP A 292 5.90 0.82 21.62
C TRP A 292 7.19 -0.04 21.62
N GLU A 293 7.86 -0.19 20.49
CA GLU A 293 9.02 -1.08 20.37
C GLU A 293 10.18 -0.65 21.27
N GLN A 294 10.47 0.65 21.36
CA GLN A 294 11.51 1.18 22.25
C GLN A 294 11.17 0.92 23.73
N HIS A 295 9.88 1.01 24.11
CA HIS A 295 9.44 0.67 25.46
C HIS A 295 9.64 -0.82 25.75
N HIS A 296 9.32 -1.69 24.79
CA HIS A 296 9.55 -3.13 24.92
C HIS A 296 11.03 -3.48 25.09
N GLN A 297 11.91 -2.84 24.32
CA GLN A 297 13.35 -3.03 24.46
C GLN A 297 13.88 -2.54 25.82
N LYS A 298 13.36 -1.41 26.32
CA LYS A 298 13.78 -0.83 27.60
C LYS A 298 13.23 -1.57 28.81
N TYR A 299 12.04 -2.15 28.70
CA TYR A 299 11.34 -2.85 29.77
C TYR A 299 10.99 -4.29 29.33
N PRO A 300 12.00 -5.16 29.16
CA PRO A 300 11.77 -6.53 28.72
C PRO A 300 10.98 -7.32 29.76
N GLY A 301 10.09 -8.20 29.30
CA GLY A 301 9.38 -9.17 30.13
C GLY A 301 8.08 -8.70 30.79
N ILE A 302 7.72 -7.41 30.70
CA ILE A 302 6.46 -6.89 31.30
C ILE A 302 5.32 -6.69 30.30
N LEU A 303 5.57 -6.86 29.00
CA LEU A 303 4.53 -6.82 27.96
C LEU A 303 3.46 -7.91 28.23
N GLY A 304 2.18 -7.56 28.08
CA GLY A 304 1.07 -8.51 28.27
C GLY A 304 0.67 -8.76 29.73
N GLN A 305 1.44 -8.25 30.69
CA GLN A 305 1.09 -8.37 32.10
C GLN A 305 0.02 -7.36 32.50
N ASP A 306 -0.87 -7.75 33.41
CA ASP A 306 -1.93 -6.88 33.96
C ASP A 306 -1.47 -6.12 35.23
N THR A 307 -0.18 -5.77 35.31
CA THR A 307 0.42 -5.06 36.45
C THR A 307 0.37 -3.55 36.27
N ASP A 308 0.45 -2.80 37.39
CA ASP A 308 0.50 -1.33 37.33
C ASP A 308 1.70 -0.83 36.51
N GLU A 309 2.83 -1.53 36.57
CA GLU A 309 4.02 -1.17 35.79
C GLU A 309 3.82 -1.41 34.29
N ALA A 310 3.21 -2.53 33.88
CA ALA A 310 2.89 -2.80 32.48
C ALA A 310 1.88 -1.78 31.93
N LYS A 311 0.81 -1.49 32.69
CA LYS A 311 -0.17 -0.44 32.35
C LYS A 311 0.45 0.94 32.26
N ARG A 312 1.50 1.20 33.04
CA ARG A 312 2.23 2.46 32.99
C ARG A 312 3.16 2.57 31.79
N VAL A 313 3.88 1.49 31.44
CA VAL A 313 4.86 1.48 30.33
C VAL A 313 4.18 1.36 28.97
N PHE A 314 3.13 0.54 28.88
CA PHE A 314 2.40 0.25 27.65
C PHE A 314 1.00 0.87 27.63
N GLY A 315 0.74 1.81 28.54
CA GLY A 315 -0.54 2.50 28.64
C GLY A 315 -0.87 3.29 27.38
N VAL A 316 -2.13 3.20 26.98
CA VAL A 316 -2.69 3.87 25.81
C VAL A 316 -3.77 4.83 26.28
N ARG A 317 -3.74 6.03 25.71
CA ARG A 317 -4.71 7.09 25.94
C ARG A 317 -5.35 7.54 24.63
N GLN A 318 -6.55 8.11 24.68
CA GLN A 318 -7.25 8.63 23.49
C GLN A 318 -7.27 10.16 23.52
N GLY A 319 -6.82 10.79 22.43
CA GLY A 319 -6.54 12.23 22.36
C GLY A 319 -5.23 12.63 23.04
N GLY A 320 -5.02 13.92 23.29
CA GLY A 320 -3.84 14.44 23.97
C GLY A 320 -4.16 15.39 25.11
N PRO A 321 -3.66 15.23 26.36
CA PRO A 321 -3.09 14.07 27.05
C PRO A 321 -4.09 12.95 27.40
N GLY A 322 -5.37 13.08 27.05
CA GLY A 322 -6.31 11.98 26.80
C GLY A 322 -6.75 11.07 27.96
N THR A 323 -7.92 10.46 27.79
CA THR A 323 -8.47 9.42 28.66
C THR A 323 -7.69 8.13 28.52
N TYR A 324 -7.36 7.46 29.63
CA TYR A 324 -6.74 6.13 29.59
C TYR A 324 -7.73 5.11 29.04
N VAL A 325 -7.37 4.48 27.92
CA VAL A 325 -8.25 3.54 27.21
C VAL A 325 -7.81 2.09 27.32
N GLY A 326 -6.56 1.81 27.69
CA GLY A 326 -6.05 0.44 27.73
C GLY A 326 -4.54 0.36 27.80
N HIS A 327 -3.99 -0.82 27.54
CA HIS A 327 -2.54 -1.02 27.42
C HIS A 327 -2.22 -2.07 26.36
N VAL A 328 -1.05 -1.94 25.73
CA VAL A 328 -0.55 -2.93 24.75
C VAL A 328 -0.23 -4.23 25.48
N VAL A 329 -0.73 -5.34 24.95
CA VAL A 329 -0.55 -6.67 25.56
C VAL A 329 0.28 -7.62 24.71
N GLU A 330 0.29 -7.43 23.39
CA GLU A 330 1.03 -8.31 22.49
C GLU A 330 1.35 -7.64 21.16
N ARG A 331 2.34 -8.20 20.49
CA ARG A 331 2.66 -7.96 19.09
C ARG A 331 2.17 -9.18 18.31
N VAL A 332 1.46 -8.95 17.20
CA VAL A 332 0.97 -10.04 16.35
C VAL A 332 2.13 -10.64 15.56
N GLY A 333 2.58 -11.82 15.96
CA GLY A 333 3.64 -12.59 15.30
C GLY A 333 4.85 -11.75 14.88
N GLY A 334 5.21 -11.89 13.60
CA GLY A 334 6.31 -11.15 12.98
C GLY A 334 5.95 -9.79 12.43
N THR A 335 4.71 -9.29 12.62
CA THR A 335 4.16 -8.05 12.04
C THR A 335 4.48 -6.81 12.86
N ASP A 336 4.12 -5.64 12.36
CA ASP A 336 4.14 -4.36 13.06
C ASP A 336 2.75 -3.98 13.61
N ILE A 337 1.94 -4.97 13.96
CA ILE A 337 0.62 -4.79 14.58
C ILE A 337 0.71 -5.12 16.07
N ALA A 338 0.26 -4.18 16.90
CA ALA A 338 0.05 -4.33 18.32
C ALA A 338 -1.42 -4.62 18.63
N LEU A 339 -1.67 -5.41 19.67
CA LEU A 339 -2.99 -5.58 20.25
C LEU A 339 -3.05 -4.93 21.63
N ILE A 340 -4.09 -4.13 21.83
CA ILE A 340 -4.35 -3.34 23.04
C ILE A 340 -5.55 -3.95 23.75
N LYS A 341 -5.38 -4.26 25.04
CA LYS A 341 -6.50 -4.64 25.91
C LYS A 341 -7.16 -3.35 26.42
N LEU A 342 -8.43 -3.15 26.07
CA LEU A 342 -9.19 -2.00 26.55
C LEU A 342 -9.45 -2.08 28.05
N ALA A 343 -9.47 -0.92 28.70
CA ALA A 343 -9.84 -0.80 30.11
C ALA A 343 -11.36 -1.01 30.29
N PRO A 344 -11.82 -1.49 31.46
CA PRO A 344 -13.24 -1.65 31.72
C PRO A 344 -14.02 -0.34 31.55
N GLY A 345 -15.17 -0.42 30.88
CA GLY A 345 -16.06 0.73 30.65
C GLY A 345 -15.67 1.63 29.48
N ILE A 346 -14.58 1.32 28.76
CA ILE A 346 -14.19 2.02 27.54
C ILE A 346 -14.93 1.41 26.35
N GLU A 347 -15.71 2.22 25.65
CA GLU A 347 -16.41 1.83 24.44
C GLU A 347 -15.63 2.21 23.17
N PHE A 348 -15.75 1.39 22.13
CA PHE A 348 -15.16 1.62 20.82
C PHE A 348 -16.12 1.15 19.73
N GLU A 349 -16.23 1.90 18.64
CA GLU A 349 -17.06 1.53 17.50
C GLU A 349 -16.20 1.38 16.24
N ASN A 350 -16.28 0.22 15.58
CA ASN A 350 -15.59 -0.09 14.31
C ASN A 350 -16.10 0.71 13.09
N SER A 351 -16.69 1.89 13.32
CA SER A 351 -17.12 2.84 12.28
C SER A 351 -16.11 3.96 12.19
N PHE A 352 -15.58 4.20 10.99
CA PHE A 352 -14.57 5.24 10.74
C PHE A 352 -15.22 6.63 10.81
N PHE A 353 -14.57 7.58 11.48
CA PHE A 353 -15.20 8.81 11.96
C PHE A 353 -15.74 9.72 10.84
N ASP A 354 -14.92 10.01 9.82
CA ASP A 354 -15.26 10.92 8.72
C ASP A 354 -15.90 10.19 7.52
N THR A 355 -16.39 8.96 7.75
CA THR A 355 -16.95 8.14 6.68
C THR A 355 -18.20 7.40 7.14
N HIS A 356 -19.04 6.98 6.20
CA HIS A 356 -20.12 6.02 6.47
C HIS A 356 -19.61 4.57 6.47
N VAL A 357 -18.29 4.35 6.59
CA VAL A 357 -17.66 3.04 6.45
C VAL A 357 -17.49 2.38 7.81
N VAL A 358 -17.88 1.11 7.87
CA VAL A 358 -17.72 0.23 9.02
C VAL A 358 -16.79 -0.91 8.63
N ALA A 359 -15.87 -1.28 9.52
CA ALA A 359 -15.05 -2.47 9.33
C ALA A 359 -15.97 -3.71 9.27
N GLY A 360 -15.90 -4.45 8.16
CA GLY A 360 -16.80 -5.58 7.88
C GLY A 360 -16.17 -6.92 8.23
N GLN A 361 -15.29 -7.40 7.36
CA GLN A 361 -14.63 -8.71 7.51
C GLN A 361 -13.16 -8.58 7.15
N PHE A 362 -12.33 -9.51 7.64
CA PHE A 362 -10.97 -9.64 7.15
C PHE A 362 -10.93 -10.26 5.75
N VAL A 363 -9.96 -9.84 4.95
CA VAL A 363 -9.62 -10.50 3.68
C VAL A 363 -8.14 -10.87 3.71
N HIS A 364 -7.88 -12.16 3.58
CA HIS A 364 -6.53 -12.71 3.50
C HIS A 364 -5.80 -12.20 2.25
N SER A 365 -4.51 -11.88 2.35
CA SER A 365 -3.71 -11.25 1.29
C SER A 365 -3.69 -12.05 -0.01
N ALA A 366 -3.74 -13.38 0.08
CA ALA A 366 -3.85 -14.29 -1.07
C ALA A 366 -5.11 -14.06 -1.94
N ASN A 367 -6.14 -13.40 -1.41
CA ASN A 367 -7.37 -13.07 -2.13
C ASN A 367 -7.39 -11.64 -2.68
N LEU A 368 -6.28 -10.90 -2.55
CA LEU A 368 -6.13 -9.54 -3.08
C LEU A 368 -5.58 -9.60 -4.49
N SER A 369 -6.09 -8.72 -5.35
CA SER A 369 -5.53 -8.50 -6.68
C SER A 369 -4.62 -7.26 -6.73
N SER A 370 -3.68 -7.29 -7.66
CA SER A 370 -2.92 -6.07 -7.99
C SER A 370 -3.88 -5.05 -8.62
N ASN A 371 -3.66 -3.76 -8.35
CA ASN A 371 -4.47 -2.64 -8.83
C ASN A 371 -5.84 -2.49 -8.18
N GLU A 372 -6.09 -3.09 -7.01
CA GLU A 372 -7.27 -2.74 -6.20
C GLU A 372 -7.15 -1.34 -5.61
N ARG A 373 -8.30 -0.71 -5.38
CA ARG A 373 -8.34 0.58 -4.70
C ARG A 373 -8.67 0.38 -3.23
N TYR A 374 -7.87 1.02 -2.41
CA TYR A 374 -7.98 1.02 -0.97
C TYR A 374 -8.28 2.41 -0.45
N MET A 375 -8.63 2.46 0.83
CA MET A 375 -8.81 3.67 1.59
C MET A 375 -8.13 3.49 2.94
N ILE A 376 -7.48 4.55 3.42
CA ILE A 376 -7.11 4.70 4.81
C ILE A 376 -7.81 5.92 5.37
N ASP A 377 -8.02 5.93 6.68
CA ASP A 377 -8.49 7.10 7.41
C ASP A 377 -7.75 7.15 8.75
N GLY A 378 -7.02 8.22 8.97
CA GLY A 378 -6.19 8.42 10.14
C GLY A 378 -6.17 9.89 10.56
N PHE A 379 -6.08 10.14 11.87
CA PHE A 379 -6.05 11.49 12.45
C PHE A 379 -5.02 12.48 11.85
N PRO A 380 -3.87 12.07 11.26
CA PRO A 380 -2.90 13.02 10.72
C PRO A 380 -3.20 13.44 9.29
N THR A 381 -3.76 12.52 8.50
CA THR A 381 -3.92 12.65 7.05
C THR A 381 -5.39 12.72 6.63
N GLY A 382 -6.30 12.50 7.57
CA GLY A 382 -7.68 12.16 7.29
C GLY A 382 -7.79 10.97 6.33
N ARG A 383 -8.89 10.96 5.61
CA ARG A 383 -9.19 10.02 4.55
C ARG A 383 -8.25 10.18 3.35
N GLN A 384 -7.68 9.06 2.87
CA GLN A 384 -6.88 8.99 1.65
C GLN A 384 -7.28 7.77 0.82
N GLY A 385 -7.38 7.93 -0.50
CA GLY A 385 -7.47 6.83 -1.45
C GLY A 385 -6.08 6.34 -1.86
N LEU A 386 -5.90 5.02 -1.86
CA LEU A 386 -4.65 4.37 -2.26
C LEU A 386 -4.91 3.38 -3.39
N ASP A 387 -3.95 3.20 -4.28
CA ASP A 387 -3.97 2.14 -5.28
C ASP A 387 -2.96 1.06 -4.88
N GLY A 388 -3.41 -0.20 -4.82
CA GLY A 388 -2.53 -1.34 -4.62
C GLY A 388 -1.67 -1.55 -5.85
N VAL A 389 -0.38 -1.35 -5.73
CA VAL A 389 0.56 -1.46 -6.86
C VAL A 389 1.38 -2.73 -6.81
N GLY A 390 1.32 -3.48 -5.70
CA GLY A 390 2.21 -4.61 -5.50
C GLY A 390 2.13 -5.32 -4.15
N VAL A 391 3.12 -6.18 -3.92
CA VAL A 391 3.32 -6.94 -2.69
C VAL A 391 4.83 -7.04 -2.38
N ARG A 392 5.17 -7.07 -1.11
CA ARG A 392 6.53 -7.25 -0.62
C ARG A 392 6.62 -8.47 0.29
N TYR A 393 7.65 -9.28 0.08
CA TYR A 393 7.95 -10.49 0.83
C TYR A 393 9.28 -10.33 1.57
N PRO A 394 9.29 -9.79 2.80
CA PRO A 394 10.45 -9.79 3.66
C PRO A 394 10.83 -11.20 4.07
N PHE A 395 12.12 -11.46 4.09
CA PHE A 395 12.67 -12.77 4.38
C PHE A 395 13.33 -12.79 5.75
N LYS A 396 13.14 -13.91 6.44
CA LYS A 396 13.89 -14.26 7.63
C LYS A 396 14.49 -15.64 7.44
N ARG A 397 15.66 -15.85 8.04
CA ARG A 397 16.37 -17.12 7.97
C ARG A 397 16.43 -17.80 9.30
N GLY A 398 16.40 -19.12 9.27
CA GLY A 398 16.74 -19.94 10.41
C GLY A 398 18.15 -19.61 10.94
N PRO A 399 18.41 -19.83 12.24
CA PRO A 399 19.77 -19.77 12.75
C PRO A 399 20.63 -20.83 12.03
N ARG A 400 21.71 -20.41 11.36
CA ARG A 400 22.73 -21.34 10.85
C ARG A 400 23.39 -22.07 12.03
N ASN A 401 22.84 -23.19 12.48
CA ASN A 401 23.60 -24.07 13.37
C ASN A 401 24.71 -24.76 12.58
N LYS A 402 25.92 -24.73 13.14
CA LYS A 402 27.15 -25.33 12.60
C LYS A 402 27.17 -26.87 12.70
N HIS A 403 26.07 -27.56 12.42
CA HIS A 403 26.01 -29.01 12.50
C HIS A 403 25.57 -29.62 11.17
N PRO A 404 26.39 -30.49 10.55
CA PRO A 404 25.96 -31.26 9.39
C PRO A 404 24.91 -32.27 9.86
N HIS A 405 23.66 -32.10 9.46
CA HIS A 405 22.63 -33.07 9.78
C HIS A 405 22.76 -34.31 8.89
N PRO A 406 22.57 -35.52 9.47
CA PRO A 406 22.57 -36.77 8.72
C PRO A 406 21.35 -36.82 7.79
N ILE A 407 21.56 -37.34 6.60
CA ILE A 407 20.52 -37.63 5.61
C ILE A 407 19.47 -38.55 6.26
N GLU A 408 18.25 -38.05 6.46
CA GLU A 408 17.11 -38.86 6.91
C GLU A 408 16.29 -39.43 5.73
N PRO A 409 15.55 -40.53 5.94
CA PRO A 409 14.99 -41.34 4.86
C PRO A 409 13.71 -40.72 4.26
N PRO A 410 13.31 -41.14 3.04
CA PRO A 410 12.12 -40.62 2.38
C PRO A 410 10.84 -41.06 3.11
N GLY A 411 9.95 -40.11 3.45
CA GLY A 411 8.58 -40.42 3.88
C GLY A 411 7.99 -39.62 5.04
N THR A 412 8.66 -38.60 5.58
CA THR A 412 8.09 -37.75 6.65
C THR A 412 7.42 -36.51 6.06
N GLU A 413 6.10 -36.38 6.27
CA GLU A 413 5.34 -35.17 5.98
C GLU A 413 5.76 -34.04 6.93
N TYR A 414 6.17 -32.93 6.32
CA TYR A 414 6.48 -31.59 6.83
C TYR A 414 6.26 -31.31 8.33
N SER A 415 7.36 -31.04 9.03
CA SER A 415 7.35 -30.21 10.24
C SER A 415 8.53 -29.25 10.24
N PHE A 416 8.28 -28.03 9.77
CA PHE A 416 9.14 -26.83 9.85
C PHE A 416 10.46 -26.87 9.06
N PRO A 417 10.88 -25.73 8.48
CA PRO A 417 11.94 -25.75 7.49
C PRO A 417 13.32 -25.80 8.18
N TYR A 418 14.22 -26.56 7.56
CA TYR A 418 15.62 -26.75 7.98
C TYR A 418 16.34 -25.43 8.30
N ASP A 419 17.38 -25.50 9.13
CA ASP A 419 18.19 -24.35 9.61
C ASP A 419 18.81 -23.49 8.48
N GLU A 420 18.76 -23.93 7.22
CA GLU A 420 19.27 -23.23 6.03
C GLU A 420 18.19 -22.59 5.13
N VAL A 421 16.91 -22.77 5.44
CA VAL A 421 15.81 -22.38 4.56
C VAL A 421 15.32 -20.96 4.88
N THR A 422 15.13 -20.16 3.83
CA THR A 422 14.49 -18.84 3.92
C THR A 422 12.98 -19.00 4.02
N TYR A 423 12.34 -18.25 4.91
CA TYR A 423 10.88 -18.13 4.99
C TYR A 423 10.44 -16.68 4.87
N ILE A 424 9.18 -16.48 4.43
CA ILE A 424 8.54 -15.16 4.39
C ILE A 424 8.11 -14.80 5.81
N GLN A 425 8.56 -13.64 6.30
CA GLN A 425 8.25 -13.19 7.66
C GLN A 425 6.80 -12.71 7.79
N VAL A 426 6.37 -11.83 6.87
CA VAL A 426 5.01 -11.27 6.78
C VAL A 426 4.85 -10.67 5.39
N ALA A 427 3.84 -11.09 4.61
CA ALA A 427 3.55 -10.42 3.34
C ALA A 427 3.05 -8.99 3.62
N GLN A 428 3.60 -8.02 2.89
CA GLN A 428 3.23 -6.60 3.01
C GLN A 428 2.59 -6.14 1.70
N GLY A 429 1.40 -5.55 1.77
CA GLY A 429 0.80 -4.88 0.62
C GLY A 429 1.60 -3.64 0.25
N VAL A 430 1.82 -3.42 -1.05
CA VAL A 430 2.45 -2.19 -1.56
C VAL A 430 1.38 -1.34 -2.21
N CYS A 431 1.21 -0.13 -1.70
CA CYS A 431 0.26 0.84 -2.21
C CYS A 431 0.99 2.09 -2.70
N GLY A 432 0.34 2.90 -3.53
CA GLY A 432 0.76 4.28 -3.76
C GLY A 432 -0.45 5.21 -3.80
N THR A 433 -0.21 6.51 -3.76
CA THR A 433 -1.28 7.50 -3.83
C THR A 433 -0.85 8.73 -4.61
N SER A 434 -1.81 9.26 -5.36
CA SER A 434 -1.79 10.56 -6.03
C SER A 434 -2.84 11.50 -5.44
N ASP A 435 -3.51 11.09 -4.36
CA ASP A 435 -4.37 12.00 -3.61
C ASP A 435 -3.49 13.16 -3.09
N PRO A 436 -3.94 14.42 -3.26
CA PRO A 436 -3.17 15.55 -2.76
C PRO A 436 -3.09 15.45 -1.24
N VAL A 437 -1.89 15.73 -0.72
CA VAL A 437 -1.70 15.97 0.71
C VAL A 437 -2.73 17.01 1.14
N LEU A 438 -3.62 16.68 2.08
CA LEU A 438 -4.60 17.64 2.60
C LEU A 438 -3.83 18.89 3.03
N THR A 439 -4.00 19.99 2.28
CA THR A 439 -3.06 21.13 2.29
C THR A 439 -3.15 21.99 3.56
N SER A 440 -3.93 21.58 4.56
CA SER A 440 -3.77 22.02 5.93
C SER A 440 -2.50 21.39 6.52
N LYS A 441 -1.33 21.69 5.93
CA LYS A 441 0.04 21.27 6.35
C LYS A 441 0.00 20.12 7.37
N PRO A 442 -0.07 18.84 6.97
CA PRO A 442 -0.16 17.77 7.94
C PRO A 442 1.11 17.82 8.80
N PHE A 443 0.91 18.13 10.08
CA PHE A 443 1.98 18.04 11.06
C PHE A 443 2.19 16.56 11.33
N ILE A 444 3.12 15.96 10.61
CA ILE A 444 3.62 14.63 10.95
C ILE A 444 4.33 14.77 12.30
N ARG A 445 3.68 14.38 13.40
CA ARG A 445 4.39 14.23 14.68
C ARG A 445 5.35 13.05 14.57
N ASP A 446 6.38 13.06 15.40
CA ASP A 446 7.23 11.88 15.54
C ASP A 446 6.35 10.67 15.90
N SER A 447 6.61 9.54 15.23
CA SER A 447 5.95 8.24 15.47
C SER A 447 4.47 8.13 15.07
N VAL A 448 3.97 9.01 14.20
CA VAL A 448 2.57 9.02 13.73
C VAL A 448 2.31 8.03 12.61
N CYS A 449 1.58 6.96 12.95
CA CYS A 449 1.48 5.73 12.16
C CYS A 449 0.16 4.97 12.39
N GLY A 450 -0.18 4.02 11.51
CA GLY A 450 -1.12 2.93 11.82
C GLY A 450 -2.56 3.07 11.35
N ALA A 451 -2.79 3.60 10.15
CA ALA A 451 -4.14 3.65 9.60
C ALA A 451 -4.55 2.27 9.04
N VAL A 452 -5.78 1.85 9.31
CA VAL A 452 -6.31 0.58 8.79
C VAL A 452 -6.55 0.70 7.29
N LEU A 453 -6.07 -0.29 6.56
CA LEU A 453 -6.24 -0.38 5.12
C LEU A 453 -7.55 -1.10 4.81
N LEU A 454 -8.48 -0.35 4.23
CA LEU A 454 -9.80 -0.81 3.83
C LEU A 454 -9.85 -1.00 2.32
N ARG A 455 -10.29 -2.16 1.86
CA ARG A 455 -10.55 -2.40 0.44
C ARG A 455 -11.84 -1.67 0.05
N GLY A 456 -11.72 -0.76 -0.90
CA GLY A 456 -12.81 0.12 -1.31
C GLY A 456 -13.85 -0.61 -2.17
N THR A 457 -15.13 -0.27 -1.98
CA THR A 457 -16.14 -0.46 -3.03
C THR A 457 -16.36 0.88 -3.73
N ALA A 458 -16.74 0.88 -5.02
CA ALA A 458 -17.01 2.12 -5.76
C ALA A 458 -18.05 3.04 -5.06
N LYS A 459 -18.89 2.47 -4.18
CA LYS A 459 -19.86 3.21 -3.34
C LYS A 459 -19.22 3.83 -2.09
N SER A 460 -18.27 3.15 -1.44
CA SER A 460 -17.59 3.71 -0.25
C SER A 460 -16.77 4.95 -0.60
N LEU A 461 -16.20 5.00 -1.80
CA LEU A 461 -15.36 6.10 -2.28
C LEU A 461 -16.13 7.39 -2.61
N LYS A 462 -17.44 7.32 -2.92
CA LYS A 462 -18.24 8.47 -3.35
C LYS A 462 -18.91 9.27 -2.23
N GLY A 463 -18.99 8.74 -1.00
CA GLY A 463 -19.59 9.46 0.13
C GLY A 463 -21.09 9.77 0.02
N GLU A 464 -21.80 9.17 -0.95
CA GLU A 464 -23.18 9.52 -1.31
C GLU A 464 -24.27 8.67 -0.62
N ALA A 465 -23.93 7.79 0.33
CA ALA A 465 -24.92 6.87 0.92
C ALA A 465 -25.38 7.31 2.31
N ALA A 466 -26.71 7.35 2.52
CA ALA A 466 -27.34 7.48 3.84
C ALA A 466 -27.27 6.19 4.69
N GLU A 467 -26.77 5.09 4.12
CA GLU A 467 -26.63 3.78 4.77
C GLU A 467 -25.16 3.45 5.08
N ARG A 468 -24.93 2.74 6.19
CA ARG A 468 -23.60 2.24 6.58
C ARG A 468 -23.05 1.30 5.51
N ILE A 469 -21.81 1.53 5.10
CA ILE A 469 -21.10 0.72 4.11
C ILE A 469 -20.08 -0.16 4.84
N TYR A 470 -20.25 -1.48 4.79
CA TYR A 470 -19.26 -2.40 5.32
C TYR A 470 -18.12 -2.55 4.32
N ALA A 471 -16.89 -2.35 4.78
CA ALA A 471 -15.68 -2.51 3.97
C ALA A 471 -14.83 -3.69 4.46
N ASP A 472 -14.25 -4.40 3.50
CA ASP A 472 -13.26 -5.44 3.73
C ASP A 472 -11.98 -4.83 4.31
N VAL A 473 -11.43 -5.46 5.34
CA VAL A 473 -10.21 -5.02 6.03
C VAL A 473 -9.05 -5.92 5.64
N VAL A 474 -7.96 -5.32 5.15
CA VAL A 474 -6.86 -6.09 4.52
C VAL A 474 -5.54 -5.99 5.28
N GLY A 475 -5.35 -4.96 6.09
CA GLY A 475 -4.10 -4.75 6.81
C GLY A 475 -4.02 -3.40 7.51
N MET A 476 -2.82 -3.05 7.94
CA MET A 476 -2.53 -1.76 8.57
C MET A 476 -1.37 -1.07 7.85
N CYS A 477 -1.61 0.15 7.37
CA CYS A 477 -0.58 1.00 6.81
C CYS A 477 0.16 1.72 7.94
N HIS A 478 1.41 1.34 8.15
CA HIS A 478 2.22 1.86 9.23
C HIS A 478 2.80 3.23 8.91
N TYR A 479 3.00 3.58 7.65
CA TYR A 479 3.54 4.88 7.25
C TYR A 479 2.70 5.50 6.14
N ALA A 480 2.08 6.64 6.42
CA ALA A 480 1.47 7.52 5.44
C ALA A 480 2.33 8.78 5.32
N ASP A 481 3.58 8.64 4.89
CA ASP A 481 4.34 9.80 4.44
C ASP A 481 3.73 10.18 3.09
N LEU A 482 2.76 11.11 3.14
CA LEU A 482 2.08 11.59 1.95
C LEU A 482 3.12 12.15 0.98
N THR A 483 2.99 11.72 -0.27
CA THR A 483 3.90 11.88 -1.41
C THR A 483 4.87 13.04 -1.27
N PRO A 484 6.20 12.80 -1.29
CA PRO A 484 7.16 13.90 -1.24
C PRO A 484 6.90 14.82 -2.42
N LYS A 485 6.67 16.10 -2.12
CA LYS A 485 6.63 17.15 -3.13
C LYS A 485 7.96 17.08 -3.89
N ASN A 486 7.92 16.62 -5.13
CA ASN A 486 9.07 16.50 -6.05
C ASN A 486 9.94 15.25 -5.84
N ALA A 487 9.38 14.11 -5.41
CA ALA A 487 10.11 12.86 -5.53
C ALA A 487 10.39 12.54 -7.01
N ALA A 488 11.67 12.54 -7.40
CA ALA A 488 12.07 12.17 -8.76
C ALA A 488 12.06 10.65 -9.01
N MET A 489 11.77 9.82 -8.01
CA MET A 489 11.89 8.35 -8.12
C MET A 489 10.63 7.64 -7.59
N ALA A 490 10.16 6.63 -8.33
CA ALA A 490 8.96 5.84 -8.03
C ALA A 490 8.95 5.23 -6.62
N GLN A 491 10.10 4.77 -6.12
CA GLN A 491 10.23 4.14 -4.81
C GLN A 491 9.78 5.02 -3.64
N TYR A 492 9.73 6.35 -3.81
CA TYR A 492 9.25 7.28 -2.79
C TYR A 492 7.73 7.54 -2.83
N TYR A 493 7.04 6.99 -3.82
CA TYR A 493 5.57 7.02 -3.92
C TYR A 493 4.93 5.77 -3.31
N LEU A 494 5.75 4.84 -2.80
CA LEU A 494 5.30 3.56 -2.26
C LEU A 494 5.06 3.65 -0.75
N MET A 495 3.94 3.08 -0.33
CA MET A 495 3.57 2.84 1.05
C MET A 495 3.42 1.33 1.27
N TYR A 496 3.71 0.89 2.49
CA TYR A 496 3.66 -0.52 2.86
C TYR A 496 2.64 -0.72 3.97
N ALA A 497 1.88 -1.80 3.86
CA ALA A 497 0.91 -2.21 4.86
C ALA A 497 1.17 -3.67 5.27
N ASP A 498 1.28 -3.93 6.57
CA ASP A 498 1.33 -5.31 7.05
C ASP A 498 -0.06 -5.94 6.90
N SER A 499 -0.09 -7.15 6.36
CA SER A 499 -1.32 -7.92 6.21
C SER A 499 -1.89 -8.33 7.57
N PHE A 500 -3.22 -8.45 7.63
CA PHE A 500 -3.89 -9.06 8.77
C PHE A 500 -3.94 -10.59 8.72
N ASP A 501 -3.27 -11.24 7.76
CA ASP A 501 -3.23 -12.70 7.63
C ASP A 501 -2.91 -13.41 8.96
N PRO A 502 -1.91 -12.98 9.77
CA PRO A 502 -1.66 -13.64 11.05
C PRO A 502 -2.81 -13.55 12.05
N LEU A 503 -3.62 -12.48 12.01
CA LEU A 503 -4.83 -12.40 12.83
C LEU A 503 -5.88 -13.39 12.34
N ILE A 504 -6.08 -13.48 11.01
CA ILE A 504 -7.03 -14.40 10.38
C ILE A 504 -6.65 -15.84 10.73
N ASP A 505 -5.38 -16.20 10.55
CA ASP A 505 -4.84 -17.55 10.79
C ASP A 505 -4.93 -17.95 12.25
N GLU A 506 -4.80 -17.00 13.17
CA GLU A 506 -4.97 -17.22 14.60
C GLU A 506 -6.45 -17.25 15.04
N GLY A 507 -7.41 -17.01 14.14
CA GLY A 507 -8.85 -17.07 14.41
C GLY A 507 -9.43 -15.80 15.04
N TRP A 508 -8.82 -14.64 14.79
CA TRP A 508 -9.43 -13.34 15.09
C TRP A 508 -10.46 -12.94 14.03
N ASP A 509 -11.52 -12.26 14.45
CA ASP A 509 -12.57 -11.67 13.62
C ASP A 509 -12.83 -10.21 14.05
N ILE A 510 -13.74 -9.50 13.38
CA ILE A 510 -14.06 -8.07 13.61
C ILE A 510 -15.23 -7.88 14.58
#